data_AF-A0A0S8ACK7-F1
#
_entry.id   AF-A0A0S8ACK7-F1
#
_cell.length_a   1.000
_cell.length_b   1.000
_cell.length_c   1.000
_cell.angle_alpha   90.00
_cell.angle_beta   90.00
_cell.angle_gamma   90.00
#
_symmetry.space_group_name_H-M   'P 1'
#
loop_
_entity.id
_entity.type
_entity.pdbx_description
1 polymer ?
#
loop_
_entity_poly.entity_id
_entity_poly.type
_entity_poly.pdbx_seq_one_letter_code
_entity_poly.pdbx_strand_id
1 'polypeptide(L)'
;MHDGLRAASLAASIGDQVAAWVQKYDIQDLEVCIETPILNVSRPVGPVNYSKQIRLLHAIEMVLFVMPIRNLWITHVAPATSKRLATGDGRAKKDEIIAKSPVSDERFGFTKAQREALADAWAHSLSAGDRQWFFTREYLVVCPPKFGGN
;
A
#
# COMPACT_ATOMS: atom_id res chain seq x y z
N MET A 1 -7.01 22.72 -8.71
CA MET A 1 -6.45 23.14 -7.42
C MET A 1 -6.98 22.29 -6.26
N HIS A 2 -8.30 22.08 -6.13
CA HIS A 2 -8.90 21.29 -5.03
C HIS A 2 -8.47 19.82 -4.92
N ASP A 3 -8.30 19.11 -6.04
CA ASP A 3 -7.93 17.69 -6.02
C ASP A 3 -6.51 17.43 -5.48
N GLY A 4 -5.58 18.37 -5.73
CA GLY A 4 -4.22 18.29 -5.18
C GLY A 4 -4.18 18.49 -3.67
N LEU A 5 -4.97 19.45 -3.16
CA LEU A 5 -5.11 19.70 -1.72
C LEU A 5 -5.69 18.47 -1.00
N ARG A 6 -6.73 17.84 -1.57
CA ARG A 6 -7.34 16.63 -1.00
C ARG A 6 -6.36 15.45 -0.93
N ALA A 7 -5.59 15.22 -1.99
CA ALA A 7 -4.58 14.17 -2.01
C ALA A 7 -3.50 14.40 -0.93
N ALA A 8 -3.00 15.64 -0.81
CA ALA A 8 -2.02 16.01 0.20
C ALA A 8 -2.57 15.85 1.63
N SER A 9 -3.80 16.30 1.90
CA SER A 9 -4.42 16.14 3.22
C SER A 9 -4.63 14.67 3.60
N LEU A 10 -5.06 13.83 2.66
CA LEU A 10 -5.22 12.40 2.91
C LEU A 10 -3.86 11.72 3.16
N ALA A 11 -2.84 12.05 2.36
CA ALA A 11 -1.49 11.54 2.56
C ALA A 11 -0.90 11.94 3.91
N ALA A 12 -1.11 13.20 4.34
CA ALA A 12 -0.69 13.68 5.66
C ALA A 12 -1.36 12.88 6.78
N SER A 13 -2.68 12.67 6.70
CA SER A 13 -3.41 11.88 7.69
C SER A 13 -2.95 10.42 7.77
N ILE A 14 -2.61 9.80 6.62
CA ILE A 14 -2.00 8.47 6.58
C ILE A 14 -0.62 8.51 7.25
N GLY A 15 0.17 9.53 6.94
CA GLY A 15 1.48 9.79 7.55
C GLY A 15 1.44 9.86 9.06
N ASP A 16 0.58 10.73 9.60
CA ASP A 16 0.44 10.92 11.05
C ASP A 16 0.07 9.61 11.74
N GLN A 17 -0.80 8.80 11.13
CA GLN A 17 -1.20 7.51 11.69
C GLN A 17 -0.06 6.49 11.68
N VAL A 18 0.73 6.44 10.62
CA VAL A 18 1.90 5.55 10.53
C VAL A 18 2.99 6.02 11.49
N ALA A 19 3.27 7.32 11.58
CA ALA A 19 4.22 7.88 12.53
C ALA A 19 3.82 7.56 13.98
N ALA A 20 2.53 7.67 14.31
CA ALA A 20 2.01 7.28 15.61
C ALA A 20 2.23 5.79 15.90
N TRP A 21 2.11 4.89 14.91
CA TRP A 21 2.43 3.47 15.09
C TRP A 21 3.92 3.22 15.25
N VAL A 22 4.76 3.87 14.43
CA VAL A 22 6.22 3.79 14.53
C VAL A 22 6.68 4.17 15.92
N GLN A 23 6.18 5.28 16.46
CA GLN A 23 6.49 5.72 17.81
C GLN A 23 5.93 4.77 18.88
N LYS A 24 4.67 4.36 18.75
CA LYS A 24 4.00 3.50 19.75
C LYS A 24 4.67 2.13 19.90
N TYR A 25 5.14 1.55 18.81
CA TYR A 25 5.72 0.20 18.79
C TYR A 25 7.24 0.18 18.64
N ASP A 26 7.91 1.34 18.75
CA ASP A 26 9.36 1.50 18.58
C ASP A 26 9.90 0.84 17.30
N ILE A 27 9.23 1.11 16.17
CA ILE A 27 9.57 0.49 14.89
C ILE A 27 10.80 1.18 14.31
N GLN A 28 11.90 0.44 14.20
CA GLN A 28 13.15 0.94 13.61
C GLN A 28 13.25 0.62 12.10
N ASP A 29 12.63 -0.48 11.68
CA ASP A 29 12.66 -1.02 10.33
C ASP A 29 11.22 -1.17 9.81
N LEU A 30 10.86 -0.47 8.74
CA LEU A 30 9.51 -0.53 8.17
C LEU A 30 9.54 -0.83 6.69
N GLU A 31 8.75 -1.81 6.28
CA GLU A 31 8.43 -2.08 4.89
C GLU A 31 6.96 -1.73 4.63
N VAL A 32 6.71 -0.85 3.65
CA VAL A 32 5.37 -0.40 3.27
C VAL A 32 5.03 -0.97 1.90
N CYS A 33 4.03 -1.85 1.86
CA CYS A 33 3.49 -2.40 0.62
C CYS A 33 2.29 -1.57 0.16
N ILE A 34 2.38 -0.93 -1.00
CA ILE A 34 1.34 -0.01 -1.51
C ILE A 34 0.82 -0.52 -2.85
N GLU A 35 -0.50 -0.56 -3.01
CA GLU A 35 -1.11 -0.94 -4.29
C GLU A 35 -0.70 0.03 -5.42
N THR A 36 -0.22 -0.51 -6.53
CA THR A 36 0.03 0.27 -7.74
C THR A 36 -1.29 0.62 -8.43
N PRO A 37 -1.58 1.90 -8.69
CA PRO A 37 -2.73 2.29 -9.50
C PRO A 37 -2.67 1.63 -10.89
N ILE A 38 -3.81 1.14 -11.38
CA ILE A 38 -3.93 0.56 -12.73
C ILE A 38 -4.74 1.51 -13.61
N LEU A 39 -4.17 1.88 -14.77
CA LEU A 39 -4.88 2.65 -15.78
C LEU A 39 -5.95 1.79 -16.45
N ASN A 40 -7.22 2.12 -16.22
CA ASN A 40 -8.33 1.51 -16.95
C ASN A 40 -8.68 2.35 -18.19
N VAL A 41 -8.10 2.01 -19.34
CA VAL A 41 -8.35 2.73 -20.60
C VAL A 41 -9.75 2.48 -21.20
N SER A 42 -10.45 1.43 -20.76
CA SER A 42 -11.76 1.07 -21.31
C SER A 42 -12.92 1.89 -20.72
N ARG A 43 -12.64 2.84 -19.81
CA ARG A 43 -13.65 3.72 -19.21
C ARG A 43 -13.29 5.19 -19.48
N PRO A 44 -14.25 6.05 -19.87
CA PRO A 44 -13.99 7.46 -20.16
C PRO A 44 -13.32 8.23 -18.99
N VAL A 45 -13.66 7.90 -17.75
CA VAL A 45 -13.09 8.51 -16.53
C VAL A 45 -11.80 7.85 -16.06
N GLY A 46 -11.34 6.79 -16.74
CA GLY A 46 -10.17 6.00 -16.37
C GLY A 46 -8.88 6.82 -16.23
N PRO A 47 -8.50 7.62 -17.24
CA PRO A 47 -7.30 8.46 -17.16
C PRO A 47 -7.34 9.49 -16.02
N VAL A 48 -8.52 10.07 -15.76
CA VAL A 48 -8.71 11.06 -14.69
C VAL A 48 -8.57 10.41 -13.31
N ASN A 49 -9.22 9.26 -13.10
CA ASN A 49 -9.13 8.52 -11.84
C ASN A 49 -7.72 8.01 -11.58
N TYR A 50 -7.07 7.46 -12.62
CA TYR A 50 -5.67 7.03 -12.55
C TYR A 50 -4.75 8.19 -12.14
N SER A 51 -4.90 9.36 -12.78
CA SER A 51 -4.11 10.55 -12.44
C SER A 51 -4.31 10.99 -10.97
N LYS A 52 -5.51 10.85 -10.42
CA LYS A 52 -5.79 11.15 -9.01
C LYS A 52 -5.12 10.14 -8.08
N GLN A 53 -5.19 8.85 -8.40
CA GLN A 53 -4.56 7.79 -7.62
C GLN A 53 -3.03 7.89 -7.62
N ILE A 54 -2.41 8.18 -8.78
CA ILE A 54 -0.96 8.40 -8.88
C ILE A 54 -0.51 9.61 -8.05
N ARG A 55 -1.27 10.71 -8.08
CA ARG A 55 -0.96 11.89 -7.25
C ARG A 55 -1.03 11.57 -5.76
N LEU A 56 -2.02 10.79 -5.33
CA LEU A 56 -2.14 10.35 -3.94
C LEU A 56 -0.98 9.41 -3.57
N LEU A 57 -0.62 8.45 -4.43
CA LEU A 57 0.52 7.56 -4.22
C LEU A 57 1.81 8.36 -3.98
N HIS A 58 2.15 9.28 -4.88
CA HIS A 58 3.35 10.11 -4.72
C HIS A 58 3.30 10.96 -3.45
N ALA A 59 2.13 11.50 -3.08
CA ALA A 59 1.99 12.26 -1.85
C ALA A 59 2.23 11.39 -0.60
N ILE A 60 1.74 10.15 -0.59
CA ILE A 60 2.01 9.18 0.49
C ILE A 60 3.50 8.86 0.56
N GLU A 61 4.15 8.60 -0.57
CA GLU A 61 5.59 8.30 -0.63
C GLU A 61 6.45 9.44 -0.09
N MET A 62 6.12 10.69 -0.44
CA MET A 62 6.84 11.86 0.08
C MET A 62 6.71 11.98 1.60
N VAL A 63 5.52 11.70 2.15
CA VAL A 63 5.29 11.71 3.59
C VAL A 63 6.06 10.58 4.28
N LEU A 64 6.06 9.38 3.72
CA LEU A 64 6.84 8.25 4.24
C LEU A 64 8.34 8.53 4.19
N PHE A 65 8.83 9.16 3.11
CA PHE A 65 10.26 9.47 2.93
C PHE A 65 10.83 10.38 4.02
N VAL A 66 10.02 11.31 4.54
CA VAL A 66 10.45 12.24 5.60
C VAL A 66 10.21 11.71 7.01
N MET A 67 9.69 10.48 7.16
CA MET A 67 9.42 9.91 8.48
C MET A 67 10.69 9.68 9.29
N PRO A 68 10.61 9.81 10.62
CA PRO A 68 11.76 9.60 11.48
C PRO A 68 12.06 8.12 11.74
N ILE A 69 12.15 7.31 10.68
CA ILE A 69 12.47 5.88 10.75
C ILE A 69 13.90 5.61 10.27
N ARG A 70 14.55 4.58 10.82
CA ARG A 70 15.95 4.25 10.49
C ARG A 70 16.06 3.64 9.11
N ASN A 71 15.22 2.65 8.81
CA ASN A 71 15.20 1.97 7.52
C ASN A 71 13.78 1.87 6.99
N LEU A 72 13.57 2.37 5.77
CA LEU A 72 12.28 2.33 5.07
C LEU A 72 12.41 1.59 3.74
N TRP A 73 11.58 0.58 3.54
CA TRP A 73 11.38 -0.06 2.25
C TRP A 73 9.99 0.25 1.72
N ILE A 74 9.87 0.49 0.42
CA ILE A 74 8.57 0.60 -0.24
C ILE A 74 8.51 -0.46 -1.33
N THR A 75 7.40 -1.19 -1.36
CA THR A 75 7.11 -2.20 -2.37
C THR A 75 5.81 -1.82 -3.05
N HIS A 76 5.87 -1.58 -4.36
CA HIS A 76 4.67 -1.36 -5.17
C HIS A 76 4.10 -2.70 -5.58
N VAL A 77 2.84 -2.93 -5.20
CA VAL A 77 2.18 -4.21 -5.36
C VAL A 77 1.11 -4.12 -6.44
N ALA A 78 1.26 -4.90 -7.49
CA ALA A 78 0.20 -5.06 -8.48
C ALA A 78 -1.02 -5.77 -7.82
N PRO A 79 -2.26 -5.29 -8.02
CA PRO A 79 -3.46 -5.92 -7.47
C PRO A 79 -3.60 -7.43 -7.74
N ALA A 80 -3.17 -7.88 -8.92
CA ALA A 80 -3.21 -9.31 -9.26
C ALA A 80 -2.20 -10.13 -8.44
N THR A 81 -1.07 -9.54 -8.07
CA THR A 81 -0.03 -10.18 -7.26
C THR A 81 -0.51 -10.38 -5.82
N SER A 82 -1.02 -9.33 -5.16
CA SER A 82 -1.53 -9.45 -3.79
C SER A 82 -2.70 -10.43 -3.70
N LYS A 83 -3.61 -10.41 -4.68
CA LYS A 83 -4.70 -11.40 -4.77
C LYS A 83 -4.21 -12.83 -4.88
N ARG A 84 -3.22 -13.07 -5.75
CA ARG A 84 -2.62 -14.39 -5.91
C ARG A 84 -1.93 -14.85 -4.62
N LEU A 85 -1.20 -13.97 -3.93
CA LEU A 85 -0.56 -14.30 -2.65
C LEU A 85 -1.59 -14.63 -1.56
N ALA A 86 -2.70 -13.89 -1.51
CA ALA A 86 -3.74 -14.08 -0.51
C ALA A 86 -4.62 -15.32 -0.75
N THR A 87 -4.89 -15.66 -2.02
CA THR A 87 -5.95 -16.64 -2.37
C THR A 87 -5.49 -17.79 -3.26
N GLY A 88 -4.29 -17.69 -3.87
CA GLY A 88 -3.85 -18.55 -4.96
C GLY A 88 -4.33 -18.10 -6.35
N ASP A 89 -5.28 -17.16 -6.45
CA ASP A 89 -5.82 -16.66 -7.71
C ASP A 89 -5.66 -15.14 -7.86
N GLY A 90 -4.98 -14.71 -8.92
CA GLY A 90 -4.80 -13.28 -9.24
C GLY A 90 -6.09 -12.58 -9.69
N ARG A 91 -7.18 -13.32 -9.91
CA ARG A 91 -8.50 -12.81 -10.31
C ARG A 91 -9.55 -12.86 -9.20
N ALA A 92 -9.16 -13.22 -7.98
CA ALA A 92 -10.07 -13.30 -6.83
C ALA A 92 -10.90 -12.03 -6.64
N LYS A 93 -12.17 -12.23 -6.28
CA LYS A 93 -13.13 -11.19 -5.90
C LYS A 93 -12.90 -10.75 -4.45
N LYS A 94 -13.45 -9.58 -4.10
CA LYS A 94 -13.29 -8.99 -2.75
C LYS A 94 -13.75 -9.93 -1.63
N ASP A 95 -14.90 -10.58 -1.80
CA ASP A 95 -15.44 -11.49 -0.79
C ASP A 95 -14.52 -12.71 -0.55
N GLU A 96 -13.82 -13.18 -1.59
CA GLU A 96 -12.85 -14.29 -1.47
C GLU A 96 -11.60 -13.86 -0.70
N ILE A 97 -11.13 -12.63 -0.90
CA ILE A 97 -10.01 -12.06 -0.15
C ILE A 97 -10.42 -11.86 1.30
N ILE A 98 -11.61 -11.30 1.56
CA ILE A 98 -12.14 -11.11 2.91
C ILE A 98 -12.20 -12.45 3.64
N ALA A 99 -12.76 -13.50 3.03
CA ALA A 99 -12.89 -14.82 3.62
C ALA A 99 -11.54 -15.46 4.02
N LYS A 100 -10.45 -15.06 3.37
CA LYS A 100 -9.08 -15.52 3.69
C LYS A 100 -8.34 -14.61 4.67
N SER A 101 -8.80 -13.37 4.81
CA SER A 101 -8.14 -12.36 5.64
C SER A 101 -8.45 -12.51 7.13
N PRO A 102 -7.58 -12.04 8.02
CA PRO A 102 -7.85 -11.97 9.46
C PRO A 102 -9.05 -11.08 9.85
N VAL A 103 -9.54 -10.24 8.92
CA VAL A 103 -10.68 -9.33 9.13
C VAL A 103 -12.01 -9.92 8.64
N SER A 104 -12.03 -11.22 8.31
CA SER A 104 -13.25 -11.97 7.97
C SER A 104 -14.25 -12.04 9.12
N ASP A 105 -13.76 -11.89 10.35
CA ASP A 105 -14.54 -12.07 11.56
C ASP A 105 -15.54 -10.93 11.78
N GLU A 106 -16.82 -11.28 11.82
CA GLU A 106 -17.91 -10.31 12.01
C GLU A 106 -17.86 -9.63 13.39
N ARG A 107 -17.15 -10.22 14.37
CA ARG A 107 -17.01 -9.66 15.73
C ARG A 107 -16.33 -8.30 15.77
N PHE A 108 -15.58 -7.92 14.74
CA PHE A 108 -14.95 -6.59 14.68
C PHE A 108 -15.92 -5.44 14.38
N GLY A 109 -17.17 -5.71 13.99
CA GLY A 109 -18.18 -4.67 13.77
C GLY A 109 -17.88 -3.73 12.59
N PHE A 110 -16.96 -4.11 11.70
CA PHE A 110 -16.59 -3.31 10.54
C PHE A 110 -17.70 -3.27 9.48
N THR A 111 -17.85 -2.11 8.84
CA THR A 111 -18.66 -1.98 7.62
C THR A 111 -18.07 -2.82 6.48
N LYS A 112 -18.87 -3.12 5.45
CA LYS A 112 -18.38 -3.84 4.26
C LYS A 112 -17.15 -3.15 3.63
N ALA A 113 -17.22 -1.83 3.44
CA ALA A 113 -16.13 -1.06 2.85
C ALA A 113 -14.85 -1.11 3.69
N GLN A 114 -14.97 -1.09 5.03
CA GLN A 114 -13.82 -1.23 5.92
C GLN A 114 -13.21 -2.64 5.83
N ARG A 115 -14.03 -3.69 5.79
CA ARG A 115 -13.54 -5.07 5.61
C ARG A 115 -12.81 -5.24 4.29
N GLU A 116 -13.36 -4.70 3.20
CA GLU A 116 -12.70 -4.72 1.89
C GLU A 116 -11.33 -4.03 1.94
N ALA A 117 -11.28 -2.80 2.47
CA ALA A 117 -10.04 -2.04 2.56
C ALA A 117 -8.98 -2.72 3.45
N LEU A 118 -9.39 -3.27 4.59
CA LEU A 118 -8.49 -3.98 5.50
C LEU A 118 -8.02 -5.33 4.92
N ALA A 119 -8.90 -6.05 4.22
CA ALA A 119 -8.55 -7.30 3.56
C ALA A 119 -7.57 -7.07 2.40
N ASP A 120 -7.74 -5.98 1.65
CA ASP A 120 -6.77 -5.57 0.64
C ASP A 120 -5.43 -5.20 1.29
N ALA A 121 -5.43 -4.37 2.34
CA ALA A 121 -4.22 -3.97 3.05
C ALA A 121 -3.43 -5.19 3.58
N TRP A 122 -4.14 -6.18 4.14
CA TRP A 122 -3.55 -7.46 4.52
C TRP A 122 -3.01 -8.23 3.31
N ALA A 123 -3.75 -8.32 2.21
CA ALA A 123 -3.28 -9.01 1.00
C ALA A 123 -2.01 -8.35 0.40
N HIS A 124 -1.91 -7.01 0.45
CA HIS A 124 -0.71 -6.29 0.00
C HIS A 124 0.48 -6.54 0.91
N SER A 125 0.28 -6.62 2.24
CA SER A 125 1.38 -6.86 3.18
C SER A 125 2.03 -8.23 3.00
N LEU A 126 1.35 -9.19 2.36
CA LEU A 126 1.94 -10.49 1.99
C LEU A 126 3.08 -10.36 0.96
N SER A 127 3.23 -9.22 0.29
CA SER A 127 4.35 -8.95 -0.63
C SER A 127 5.59 -8.41 0.09
N ALA A 128 5.56 -8.30 1.43
CA ALA A 128 6.73 -7.88 2.19
C ALA A 128 7.88 -8.88 1.99
N GLY A 129 9.08 -8.36 1.71
CA GLY A 129 10.26 -9.16 1.36
C GLY A 129 10.61 -9.13 -0.14
N ASP A 130 9.67 -8.79 -1.01
CA ASP A 130 9.90 -8.55 -2.46
C ASP A 130 10.49 -7.15 -2.76
N ARG A 131 11.00 -6.50 -1.71
CA ARG A 131 11.59 -5.14 -1.61
C ARG A 131 12.09 -4.58 -2.95
N GLN A 132 11.39 -3.57 -3.46
CA GLN A 132 11.72 -2.87 -4.71
C GLN A 132 12.52 -1.58 -4.49
N TRP A 133 12.24 -0.86 -3.41
CA TRP A 133 12.90 0.41 -3.09
C TRP A 133 13.42 0.41 -1.66
N PHE A 134 14.63 0.93 -1.45
CA PHE A 134 15.17 1.21 -0.13
C PHE A 134 15.50 2.70 0.00
N PHE A 135 14.89 3.32 1.00
CA PHE A 135 15.11 4.73 1.32
C PHE A 135 15.96 4.79 2.58
N THR A 136 17.15 5.36 2.47
CA THR A 136 17.88 5.87 3.64
C THR A 136 17.73 7.39 3.68
N ARG A 137 17.91 7.99 4.86
CA ARG A 137 17.91 9.46 5.03
C ARG A 137 18.95 10.17 4.16
N GLU A 138 19.94 9.45 3.64
CA GLU A 138 21.09 10.00 2.92
C GLU A 138 21.06 9.69 1.41
N TYR A 139 20.36 8.63 0.97
CA TYR A 139 20.32 8.21 -0.44
C TYR A 139 19.02 7.49 -0.81
N LEU A 140 18.54 7.73 -2.03
CA LEU A 140 17.58 6.85 -2.71
C LEU A 140 18.37 5.67 -3.31
N VAL A 141 18.20 4.47 -2.78
CA VAL A 141 18.84 3.26 -3.32
C VAL A 141 17.77 2.38 -3.93
N VAL A 142 17.84 2.18 -5.25
CA VAL A 142 17.03 1.16 -5.91
C VAL A 142 17.45 -0.19 -5.33
N CYS A 143 16.53 -0.95 -4.74
CA CYS A 143 16.83 -2.34 -4.43
C CYS A 143 16.78 -3.10 -5.74
N PRO A 144 17.92 -3.58 -6.30
CA PRO A 144 17.83 -4.53 -7.38
C PRO A 144 16.99 -5.72 -6.89
N PRO A 145 16.04 -6.22 -7.69
CA PRO A 145 15.26 -7.38 -7.29
C PRO A 145 16.23 -8.49 -6.89
N LYS A 146 15.94 -9.19 -5.80
CA LYS A 146 16.62 -10.45 -5.51
C LYS A 146 16.24 -11.40 -6.66
N PHE A 147 17.06 -11.45 -7.70
CA PHE A 147 17.07 -12.62 -8.57
C PHE A 147 17.48 -13.77 -7.67
N GLY A 148 16.49 -14.55 -7.24
CA GLY A 148 16.72 -15.75 -6.47
C GLY A 148 17.67 -16.64 -7.26
N GLY A 149 18.89 -16.80 -6.76
CA GLY A 149 19.65 -18.00 -7.03
C GLY A 149 18.92 -19.16 -6.35
N ASN A 150 18.22 -19.95 -7.17
CA ASN A 150 18.12 -21.42 -7.15
C ASN A 150 17.05 -21.85 -8.15
#